data_AF-A0A2P5GGQ8-F1
#
_entry.id   AF-A0A2P5GGQ8-F1
#
_cell.length_a   1.000
_cell.length_b   1.000
_cell.length_c   1.000
_cell.angle_alpha   90.00
_cell.angle_beta   90.00
_cell.angle_gamma   90.00
#
_symmetry.space_group_name_H-M   'P 1'
#
loop_
_entity.id
_entity.type
_entity.pdbx_description
1 polymer ?
#
loop_
_entity_poly.entity_id
_entity_poly.type
_entity_poly.pdbx_seq_one_letter_code
_entity_poly.pdbx_strand_id
1 'polypeptide(L)'
;MKLTGITNHAKQRISERSTLNLYEIVDIINAQRFEILGSKPGINKTHLLIYSIPDNAWFVLVRDSLNGDVLTLLTAAYHVRLFGKISDLQKKRSRYIATHGLNENNEINKKISLFLGYVDVSGKSKTKRIWRGHYEDFQFSCEAFLHSSELQQIMNALRTGKKSCAHAELPDNIETCSYLKVMFSDNDNMIIDL
;
A
#
# COMPACT_ATOMS: atom_id res chain seq x y z
N MET A 1 26.85 -9.64 12.36
CA MET A 1 25.67 -8.76 12.20
C MET A 1 24.45 -9.64 11.90
N LYS A 2 23.45 -9.72 12.78
CA LYS A 2 22.20 -10.41 12.47
C LYS A 2 21.40 -9.50 11.53
N LEU A 3 21.14 -9.94 10.31
CA LEU A 3 20.11 -9.33 9.47
C LEU A 3 18.76 -9.62 10.16
N THR A 4 18.29 -8.69 10.97
CA THR A 4 16.94 -8.65 11.52
C THR A 4 15.96 -8.45 10.36
N GLY A 5 14.77 -9.05 10.39
CA GLY A 5 13.80 -8.90 9.31
C GLY A 5 13.82 -9.99 8.23
N ILE A 6 14.69 -11.00 8.30
CA ILE A 6 14.68 -12.15 7.36
C ILE A 6 14.75 -13.46 8.13
N THR A 7 13.70 -14.28 8.00
CA THR A 7 13.62 -15.60 8.65
C THR A 7 14.66 -16.59 8.08
N ASN A 8 15.01 -17.63 8.84
CA ASN A 8 15.93 -18.67 8.34
C ASN A 8 15.38 -19.38 7.09
N HIS A 9 14.05 -19.57 7.04
CA HIS A 9 13.39 -20.13 5.86
C HIS A 9 13.56 -19.23 4.64
N ALA A 10 13.37 -17.92 4.78
CA ALA A 10 13.59 -16.97 3.69
C ALA A 10 15.05 -16.96 3.22
N LYS A 11 16.02 -16.99 4.14
CA LYS A 11 17.46 -17.04 3.78
C LYS A 11 17.77 -18.22 2.87
N GLN A 12 17.27 -19.40 3.24
CA GLN A 12 17.43 -20.60 2.42
C GLN A 12 16.79 -20.43 1.04
N ARG A 13 15.55 -19.91 0.97
CA ARG A 13 14.85 -19.74 -0.32
C ARG A 13 15.50 -18.69 -1.21
N ILE A 14 16.09 -17.65 -0.64
CA ILE A 14 16.87 -16.65 -1.39
C ILE A 14 18.08 -17.34 -2.03
N SER A 15 18.89 -18.07 -1.27
CA SER A 15 20.07 -18.76 -1.81
C SER A 15 19.75 -19.87 -2.82
N GLU A 16 18.58 -20.52 -2.70
CA GLU A 16 18.16 -21.59 -3.62
C GLU A 16 17.60 -21.07 -4.95
N ARG A 17 17.08 -19.83 -4.98
CA ARG A 17 16.20 -19.37 -6.07
C ARG A 17 16.71 -18.14 -6.81
N SER A 18 17.60 -17.36 -6.22
CA SER A 18 18.13 -16.13 -6.81
C SER A 18 19.63 -16.00 -6.54
N THR A 19 20.31 -15.24 -7.39
CA THR A 19 21.69 -14.81 -7.14
C THR A 19 21.80 -13.63 -6.16
N LEU A 20 20.67 -13.00 -5.82
CA LEU A 20 20.60 -11.94 -4.82
C LEU A 20 21.07 -12.43 -3.45
N ASN A 21 21.94 -11.65 -2.81
CA ASN A 21 22.34 -11.87 -1.44
C ASN A 21 21.38 -11.16 -0.45
N LEU A 22 21.53 -11.47 0.84
CA LEU A 22 20.62 -10.96 1.86
C LEU A 22 20.67 -9.44 2.02
N TYR A 23 21.82 -8.80 1.79
CA TYR A 23 21.95 -7.34 1.85
C TYR A 23 21.21 -6.69 0.68
N GLU A 24 21.32 -7.25 -0.53
CA GLU A 24 20.58 -6.76 -1.69
C GLU A 24 19.05 -6.86 -1.48
N ILE A 25 18.58 -7.92 -0.83
CA ILE A 25 17.16 -8.04 -0.46
C ILE A 25 16.75 -6.93 0.52
N VAL A 26 17.57 -6.65 1.53
CA VAL A 26 17.31 -5.57 2.49
C VAL A 26 17.33 -4.20 1.80
N ASP A 27 18.29 -3.97 0.90
CA ASP A 27 18.39 -2.72 0.13
C ASP A 27 17.18 -2.52 -0.79
N ILE A 28 16.72 -3.59 -1.45
CA ILE A 28 15.49 -3.57 -2.25
C ILE A 28 14.29 -3.19 -1.39
N ILE A 29 14.18 -3.72 -0.17
CA ILE A 29 13.07 -3.40 0.74
C ILE A 29 13.17 -1.95 1.24
N ASN A 30 14.34 -1.54 1.73
CA ASN A 30 14.57 -0.21 2.32
C ASN A 30 14.39 0.90 1.27
N ALA A 31 14.88 0.67 0.05
CA ALA A 31 14.73 1.60 -1.07
C ALA A 31 13.37 1.47 -1.78
N GLN A 32 12.44 0.68 -1.23
CA GLN A 32 11.10 0.43 -1.78
C GLN A 32 11.12 0.02 -3.27
N ARG A 33 12.11 -0.80 -3.66
CA ARG A 33 12.31 -1.23 -5.05
C ARG A 33 11.45 -2.43 -5.43
N PHE A 34 10.14 -2.32 -5.23
CA PHE A 34 9.19 -3.40 -5.46
C PHE A 34 7.82 -2.87 -5.90
N GLU A 35 7.01 -3.73 -6.50
CA GLU A 35 5.59 -3.49 -6.76
C GLU A 35 4.75 -4.32 -5.78
N ILE A 36 3.76 -3.71 -5.12
CA ILE A 36 2.88 -4.42 -4.19
C ILE A 36 1.84 -5.23 -4.99
N LEU A 37 1.75 -6.54 -4.73
CA LEU A 37 0.75 -7.44 -5.33
C LEU A 37 -0.53 -7.56 -4.49
N GLY A 38 -0.52 -7.00 -3.28
CA GLY A 38 -1.62 -7.03 -2.31
C GLY A 38 -1.40 -8.00 -1.15
N SER A 39 -2.44 -8.15 -0.33
CA SER A 39 -2.56 -9.13 0.75
C SER A 39 -3.78 -10.03 0.49
N LYS A 40 -3.76 -11.29 0.97
CA LYS A 40 -4.96 -12.14 0.96
C LYS A 40 -5.72 -11.94 2.27
N PRO A 41 -7.04 -11.68 2.26
CA PRO A 41 -7.84 -11.61 3.47
C PRO A 41 -7.69 -12.89 4.31
N GLY A 42 -7.46 -12.74 5.63
CA GLY A 42 -7.28 -13.86 6.56
C GLY A 42 -5.86 -14.39 6.72
N ILE A 43 -4.91 -13.91 5.92
CA ILE A 43 -3.47 -14.23 6.06
C ILE A 43 -2.73 -12.89 6.10
N ASN A 44 -2.28 -12.47 7.30
CA ASN A 44 -1.52 -11.21 7.52
C ASN A 44 -0.15 -11.24 6.83
N LYS A 45 -0.15 -11.30 5.51
CA LYS A 45 1.04 -11.35 4.67
C LYS A 45 0.90 -10.40 3.49
N THR A 46 1.99 -9.71 3.21
CA THR A 46 2.11 -8.80 2.07
C THR A 46 3.02 -9.42 1.02
N HIS A 47 2.58 -9.40 -0.24
CA HIS A 47 3.33 -9.96 -1.36
C HIS A 47 3.96 -8.82 -2.18
N LEU A 48 5.30 -8.81 -2.28
CA LEU A 48 6.06 -7.78 -2.97
C LEU A 48 6.75 -8.38 -4.20
N LEU A 49 6.44 -7.88 -5.39
CA LEU A 49 7.09 -8.25 -6.62
C LEU A 49 8.40 -7.47 -6.78
N ILE A 50 9.51 -8.19 -6.81
CA ILE A 50 10.84 -7.64 -7.10
C ILE A 50 11.32 -8.14 -8.46
N TYR A 51 12.16 -7.35 -9.11
CA TYR A 51 12.90 -7.78 -10.28
C TYR A 51 14.38 -7.85 -9.92
N SER A 52 14.96 -9.04 -10.06
CA SER A 52 16.39 -9.25 -9.91
C SER A 52 17.07 -8.93 -11.23
N ILE A 53 17.90 -7.90 -11.23
CA ILE A 53 18.76 -7.53 -12.35
C ILE A 53 19.73 -8.67 -12.70
N PRO A 54 20.50 -9.25 -11.76
CA PRO A 54 21.47 -10.30 -12.10
C PRO A 54 20.81 -11.58 -12.60
N ASP A 55 19.63 -11.94 -12.10
CA ASP A 55 18.90 -13.14 -12.55
C ASP A 55 18.06 -12.88 -13.81
N ASN A 56 17.88 -11.63 -14.22
CA ASN A 56 16.91 -11.21 -15.25
C ASN A 56 15.52 -11.83 -15.03
N ALA A 57 15.07 -11.88 -13.77
CA ALA A 57 13.88 -12.63 -13.37
C ALA A 57 13.07 -11.91 -12.28
N TRP A 58 11.78 -12.24 -12.21
CA TRP A 58 10.88 -11.74 -11.17
C TRP A 58 10.73 -12.74 -10.03
N PHE A 59 10.74 -12.21 -8.82
CA PHE A 59 10.49 -12.96 -7.59
C PHE A 59 9.45 -12.24 -6.74
N VAL A 60 8.81 -13.00 -5.85
CA VAL A 60 7.84 -12.47 -4.89
C VAL A 60 8.36 -12.70 -3.48
N LEU A 61 8.68 -11.61 -2.79
CA LEU A 61 8.92 -11.62 -1.35
C LEU A 61 7.58 -11.69 -0.64
N VAL A 62 7.46 -12.61 0.32
CA VAL A 62 6.30 -12.68 1.21
C VAL A 62 6.75 -12.18 2.57
N ARG A 63 6.12 -11.11 3.04
CA ARG A 63 6.39 -10.51 4.34
C ARG A 63 5.25 -10.74 5.31
N ASP A 64 5.57 -10.87 6.58
CA ASP A 64 4.60 -10.77 7.66
C ASP A 64 4.14 -9.31 7.79
N SER A 65 2.83 -9.08 7.82
CA SER A 65 2.28 -7.72 7.86
C SER A 65 2.37 -7.06 9.25
N LEU A 66 2.59 -7.81 10.33
CA LEU A 66 2.68 -7.30 11.70
C LEU A 66 4.08 -6.81 12.04
N ASN A 67 5.10 -7.60 11.70
CA ASN A 67 6.49 -7.30 12.08
C ASN A 67 7.41 -6.99 10.89
N GLY A 68 6.91 -7.15 9.66
CA GLY A 68 7.67 -6.87 8.45
C GLY A 68 8.73 -7.93 8.10
N ASP A 69 8.77 -9.08 8.78
CA ASP A 69 9.77 -10.11 8.48
C ASP A 69 9.55 -10.71 7.09
N VAL A 70 10.62 -10.89 6.33
CA VAL A 70 10.61 -11.70 5.10
C VAL A 70 10.50 -13.17 5.51
N LEU A 71 9.36 -13.76 5.16
CA LEU A 71 9.01 -15.14 5.45
C LEU A 71 9.54 -16.10 4.38
N THR A 72 9.48 -15.71 3.11
CA THR A 72 9.98 -16.52 1.99
C THR A 72 10.19 -15.71 0.72
N LEU A 73 10.90 -16.28 -0.26
CA LEU A 73 11.06 -15.78 -1.62
C LEU A 73 10.48 -16.80 -2.60
N LEU A 74 9.50 -16.43 -3.41
CA LEU A 74 8.89 -17.30 -4.42
C LEU A 74 9.35 -16.90 -5.83
N THR A 75 9.49 -17.87 -6.73
CA THR A 75 9.57 -17.53 -8.16
C THR A 75 8.22 -16.98 -8.63
N ALA A 76 8.21 -16.09 -9.63
CA ALA A 76 6.96 -15.56 -10.18
C ALA A 76 6.01 -16.67 -10.64
N ALA A 77 6.52 -17.73 -11.28
CA ALA A 77 5.71 -18.87 -11.72
C ALA A 77 5.07 -19.63 -10.54
N TYR A 78 5.82 -19.85 -9.45
CA TYR A 78 5.30 -20.53 -8.28
C TYR A 78 4.24 -19.70 -7.56
N HIS A 79 4.47 -18.38 -7.43
CA HIS A 79 3.46 -17.46 -6.90
C HIS A 79 2.19 -17.50 -7.76
N VAL A 80 2.32 -17.44 -9.08
CA VAL A 80 1.15 -17.45 -9.97
C VAL A 80 0.29 -18.69 -9.79
N ARG A 81 0.93 -19.86 -9.67
CA ARG A 81 0.25 -21.13 -9.43
C ARG A 81 -0.55 -21.16 -8.11
N LEU A 82 -0.08 -20.49 -7.07
CA LEU A 82 -0.70 -20.51 -5.74
C LEU A 82 -1.69 -19.36 -5.48
N PHE A 83 -1.42 -18.19 -6.06
CA PHE A 83 -2.07 -16.94 -5.66
C PHE A 83 -2.79 -16.24 -6.81
N GLY A 84 -2.60 -16.67 -8.05
CA GLY A 84 -3.24 -16.06 -9.23
C GLY A 84 -2.27 -15.18 -10.03
N LYS A 85 -2.79 -14.40 -10.97
CA LYS A 85 -1.97 -13.77 -12.00
C LYS A 85 -1.14 -12.56 -11.49
N ILE A 86 0.09 -12.43 -11.99
CA ILE A 86 0.86 -11.18 -11.97
C ILE A 86 0.69 -10.51 -13.33
N SER A 87 0.20 -9.28 -13.36
CA SER A 87 -0.04 -8.56 -14.61
C SER A 87 1.27 -8.12 -15.29
N ASP A 88 1.23 -7.95 -16.61
CA ASP A 88 2.40 -7.44 -17.35
C ASP A 88 2.75 -6.00 -16.97
N LEU A 89 1.75 -5.20 -16.56
CA LEU A 89 1.97 -3.86 -16.03
C LEU A 89 2.80 -3.90 -14.73
N GLN A 90 2.45 -4.79 -13.79
CA GLN A 90 3.21 -4.97 -12.54
C GLN A 90 4.65 -5.47 -12.81
N LYS A 91 4.82 -6.37 -13.79
CA LYS A 91 6.17 -6.82 -14.22
C LYS A 91 6.99 -5.69 -14.82
N LYS A 92 6.40 -4.88 -15.70
CA LYS A 92 7.06 -3.71 -16.29
C LYS A 92 7.45 -2.69 -15.22
N ARG A 93 6.55 -2.39 -14.29
CA ARG A 93 6.80 -1.46 -13.17
C ARG A 93 7.92 -1.95 -12.26
N SER A 94 7.84 -3.18 -11.74
CA SER A 94 8.89 -3.73 -10.88
C SER A 94 10.28 -3.74 -11.54
N ARG A 95 10.35 -4.08 -12.84
CA ARG A 95 11.61 -4.01 -13.61
C ARG A 95 12.12 -2.58 -13.73
N TYR A 96 11.25 -1.64 -14.02
CA TYR A 96 11.59 -0.22 -14.09
C TYR A 96 12.12 0.29 -12.75
N ILE A 97 11.41 0.02 -11.65
CA ILE A 97 11.77 0.41 -10.29
C ILE A 97 13.13 -0.17 -9.88
N ALA A 98 13.40 -1.44 -10.22
CA ALA A 98 14.69 -2.06 -9.91
C ALA A 98 15.86 -1.37 -10.62
N THR A 99 15.66 -0.92 -11.87
CA THR A 99 16.71 -0.37 -12.74
C THR A 99 16.93 1.13 -12.59
N HIS A 100 15.87 1.89 -12.34
CA HIS A 100 15.89 3.35 -12.29
C HIS A 100 15.61 3.90 -10.89
N GLY A 101 15.37 3.02 -9.91
CA GLY A 101 14.79 3.39 -8.63
C GLY A 101 13.32 3.76 -8.76
N LEU A 102 12.70 4.16 -7.64
CA LEU A 102 11.45 4.89 -7.69
C LEU A 102 11.75 6.24 -8.34
N ASN A 103 11.47 6.34 -9.64
CA ASN A 103 11.56 7.63 -10.32
C ASN A 103 10.53 8.55 -9.66
N GLU A 104 10.95 9.74 -9.23
CA GLU A 104 10.05 10.74 -8.64
C GLU A 104 8.85 11.04 -9.58
N ASN A 105 8.99 10.73 -10.87
CA ASN A 105 7.94 10.91 -11.88
C ASN A 105 7.07 9.67 -12.17
N ASN A 106 7.37 8.49 -11.62
CA ASN A 106 6.49 7.33 -11.77
C ASN A 106 5.45 7.34 -10.65
N GLU A 107 4.27 7.88 -10.97
CA GLU A 107 3.07 7.90 -10.15
C GLU A 107 2.63 6.48 -9.72
N ILE A 108 3.27 5.90 -8.70
CA ILE A 108 2.52 5.16 -7.69
C ILE A 108 1.61 6.21 -7.08
N ASN A 109 0.38 6.30 -7.60
CA ASN A 109 -0.67 7.27 -7.31
C ASN A 109 -0.30 8.16 -6.12
N LYS A 110 0.43 9.26 -6.38
CA LYS A 110 1.01 10.11 -5.32
C LYS A 110 -0.06 10.89 -4.55
N LYS A 111 -1.31 10.43 -4.62
CA LYS A 111 -2.52 11.15 -4.27
C LYS A 111 -3.27 10.30 -3.27
N ILE A 112 -3.47 10.85 -2.09
CA ILE A 112 -4.37 10.29 -1.10
C ILE A 112 -5.76 10.87 -1.37
N SER A 113 -6.79 10.03 -1.38
CA SER A 113 -8.17 10.48 -1.52
C SER A 113 -9.01 9.97 -0.35
N LEU A 114 -9.83 10.85 0.21
CA LEU A 114 -10.79 10.49 1.25
C LEU A 114 -12.20 10.44 0.66
N PHE A 115 -12.87 9.31 0.83
CA PHE A 115 -14.26 9.11 0.43
C PHE A 115 -15.13 8.89 1.67
N LEU A 116 -16.14 9.73 1.85
CA LEU A 116 -17.13 9.60 2.90
C LEU A 116 -18.29 8.72 2.41
N GLY A 117 -18.57 7.63 3.10
CA GLY A 117 -19.83 6.90 3.03
C GLY A 117 -20.83 7.51 4.01
N TYR A 118 -22.03 7.85 3.54
CA TYR A 118 -23.05 8.51 4.33
C TYR A 118 -24.46 8.14 3.87
N VAL A 119 -25.46 8.34 4.73
CA VAL A 119 -26.88 8.32 4.37
C VAL A 119 -27.33 9.77 4.19
N ASP A 120 -27.96 10.06 3.05
CA ASP A 120 -28.54 11.38 2.84
C ASP A 120 -29.91 11.54 3.51
N VAL A 121 -30.41 12.77 3.59
CA VAL A 121 -31.72 13.10 4.18
C VAL A 121 -32.93 12.40 3.53
N SER A 122 -32.74 11.67 2.42
CA SER A 122 -33.76 10.82 1.82
C SER A 122 -33.65 9.34 2.23
N GLY A 123 -32.76 9.03 3.18
CA GLY A 123 -32.48 7.68 3.65
C GLY A 123 -31.60 6.86 2.68
N LYS A 124 -30.98 7.47 1.66
CA LYS A 124 -30.19 6.74 0.65
C LYS A 124 -28.70 6.75 0.99
N SER A 125 -28.08 5.58 1.00
CA SER A 125 -26.62 5.44 1.13
C SER A 125 -25.91 5.99 -0.12
N LYS A 126 -24.89 6.83 0.11
CA LYS A 126 -24.08 7.50 -0.90
C LYS A 126 -22.60 7.49 -0.50
N THR A 127 -21.75 7.73 -1.49
CA THR A 127 -20.32 7.94 -1.29
C THR A 127 -19.88 9.18 -2.05
N LYS A 128 -19.10 10.07 -1.41
CA LYS A 128 -18.52 11.27 -2.04
C LYS A 128 -17.05 11.39 -1.68
N ARG A 129 -16.21 11.77 -2.65
CA ARG A 129 -14.83 12.19 -2.35
C ARG A 129 -14.87 13.55 -1.66
N ILE A 130 -14.40 13.62 -0.42
CA ILE A 130 -14.42 14.84 0.39
C ILE A 130 -13.06 15.53 0.45
N TRP A 131 -11.99 14.83 0.10
CA TRP A 131 -10.65 15.40 0.09
C TRP A 131 -9.71 14.67 -0.88
N ARG A 132 -8.70 15.39 -1.37
CA ARG A 132 -7.58 14.87 -2.14
C ARG A 132 -6.34 15.70 -1.87
N GLY A 133 -5.18 15.06 -1.70
CA GLY A 133 -3.88 15.73 -1.55
C GLY A 133 -2.72 14.85 -2.00
N HIS A 134 -1.53 15.42 -2.13
CA HIS A 134 -0.33 14.71 -2.61
C HIS A 134 0.61 14.33 -1.46
N TYR A 135 1.31 13.19 -1.54
CA TYR A 135 2.27 12.79 -0.49
C TYR A 135 3.40 13.82 -0.29
N GLU A 136 3.74 14.58 -1.33
CA GLU A 136 4.81 15.58 -1.31
C GLU A 136 4.46 16.80 -0.47
N ASP A 137 3.17 17.17 -0.37
CA ASP A 137 2.70 18.30 0.45
C ASP A 137 2.97 18.09 1.95
N PHE A 138 3.42 16.89 2.29
CA PHE A 138 3.27 16.29 3.59
C PHE A 138 4.54 15.54 4.03
N GLN A 139 5.51 15.28 3.15
CA GLN A 139 6.67 14.40 3.41
C GLN A 139 6.27 13.02 3.99
N PHE A 140 5.08 12.52 3.65
CA PHE A 140 4.47 11.40 4.38
C PHE A 140 4.62 10.04 3.68
N SER A 141 4.72 8.99 4.49
CA SER A 141 4.27 7.62 4.16
C SER A 141 2.76 7.48 4.40
N CYS A 142 2.12 6.38 3.97
CA CYS A 142 0.70 6.12 4.29
C CYS A 142 0.43 6.23 5.81
N GLU A 143 1.33 5.70 6.63
CA GLU A 143 1.26 5.74 8.10
C GLU A 143 1.32 7.18 8.63
N ALA A 144 2.22 8.00 8.09
CA ALA A 144 2.35 9.39 8.54
C ALA A 144 1.10 10.22 8.21
N PHE A 145 0.42 9.98 7.08
CA PHE A 145 -0.87 10.61 6.80
C PHE A 145 -1.97 10.19 7.79
N LEU A 146 -2.01 8.92 8.21
CA LEU A 146 -3.00 8.45 9.18
C LEU A 146 -2.88 9.13 10.55
N HIS A 147 -1.67 9.60 10.87
CA HIS A 147 -1.37 10.35 12.09
C HIS A 147 -1.31 11.87 11.88
N SER A 148 -1.63 12.37 10.67
CA SER A 148 -1.56 13.79 10.36
C SER A 148 -2.66 14.60 11.05
N SER A 149 -2.34 15.86 11.39
CA SER A 149 -3.31 16.81 11.93
C SER A 149 -4.52 16.99 11.03
N GLU A 150 -4.30 16.94 9.72
CA GLU A 150 -5.29 17.11 8.67
C GLU A 150 -6.35 16.02 8.75
N LEU A 151 -5.94 14.74 8.76
CA LEU A 151 -6.89 13.64 8.87
C LEU A 151 -7.64 13.68 10.21
N GLN A 152 -6.93 13.98 11.31
CA GLN A 152 -7.56 14.05 12.63
C GLN A 152 -8.61 15.17 12.71
N GLN A 153 -8.37 16.31 12.07
CA GLN A 153 -9.35 17.40 12.00
C GLN A 153 -10.58 17.03 11.17
N ILE A 154 -10.40 16.35 10.04
CA ILE A 154 -11.51 15.85 9.22
C ILE A 154 -12.32 14.82 10.01
N MET A 155 -11.66 13.84 10.63
CA MET A 155 -12.30 12.80 11.46
C MET A 155 -13.10 13.42 12.62
N ASN A 156 -12.53 14.41 13.32
CA ASN A 156 -13.22 15.11 14.39
C ASN A 156 -14.45 15.88 13.89
N ALA A 157 -14.35 16.57 12.75
CA ALA A 157 -15.49 17.25 12.14
C ALA A 157 -16.63 16.28 11.79
N LEU A 158 -16.31 15.13 11.21
CA LEU A 158 -17.29 14.10 10.87
C LEU A 158 -17.98 13.52 12.10
N ARG A 159 -17.21 13.17 13.15
CA ARG A 159 -17.75 12.61 14.41
C ARG A 159 -18.58 13.61 15.20
N THR A 160 -18.25 14.89 15.12
CA THR A 160 -18.99 15.96 15.81
C THR A 160 -20.15 16.51 14.98
N GLY A 161 -20.42 15.93 13.80
CA GLY A 161 -21.53 16.32 12.93
C GLY A 161 -21.38 17.72 12.33
N LYS A 162 -20.15 18.26 12.25
CA LYS A 162 -19.92 19.55 11.59
C LYS A 162 -20.22 19.42 10.10
N LYS A 163 -20.98 20.38 9.57
CA LYS A 163 -21.34 20.44 8.15
C LYS A 163 -20.24 21.01 7.26
N SER A 164 -19.16 21.52 7.85
CA SER A 164 -18.01 22.05 7.11
C SER A 164 -16.69 21.73 7.82
N CYS A 165 -15.65 21.59 7.02
CA CYS A 165 -14.28 21.41 7.48
C CYS A 165 -13.38 22.21 6.53
N ALA A 166 -12.46 23.02 7.06
CA ALA A 166 -11.52 23.78 6.23
C ALA A 166 -10.66 22.87 5.33
N HIS A 167 -10.53 21.60 5.73
CA HIS A 167 -9.75 20.59 5.05
C HIS A 167 -10.61 19.57 4.28
N ALA A 168 -11.94 19.73 4.16
CA ALA A 168 -12.76 18.77 3.40
C ALA A 168 -14.09 19.35 2.89
N GLU A 169 -14.46 18.97 1.67
CA GLU A 169 -15.72 19.33 1.01
C GLU A 169 -16.86 18.37 1.37
N LEU A 170 -17.46 18.59 2.54
CA LEU A 170 -18.56 17.75 3.02
C LEU A 170 -19.83 17.94 2.17
N PRO A 171 -20.62 16.87 1.92
CA PRO A 171 -21.94 17.01 1.30
C PRO A 171 -22.93 17.77 2.19
N ASP A 172 -23.73 18.66 1.59
CA ASP A 172 -24.68 19.52 2.33
C ASP A 172 -25.89 18.76 2.90
N ASN A 173 -26.16 17.56 2.40
CA ASN A 173 -27.37 16.79 2.65
C ASN A 173 -27.12 15.50 3.45
N ILE A 174 -26.09 15.50 4.32
CA ILE A 174 -25.80 14.35 5.20
C ILE A 174 -26.85 14.27 6.31
N GLU A 175 -27.45 13.08 6.47
CA GLU A 175 -28.21 12.71 7.67
C GLU A 175 -27.31 12.00 8.67
N THR A 176 -26.57 10.96 8.23
CA THR A 176 -25.61 10.24 9.06
C THR A 176 -24.34 9.89 8.28
N CYS A 177 -23.19 10.01 8.94
CA CYS A 177 -21.91 9.51 8.44
C CYS A 177 -21.78 8.03 8.81
N SER A 178 -21.34 7.18 7.87
CA SER A 178 -21.18 5.74 8.13
C SER A 178 -19.71 5.34 8.24
N TYR A 179 -18.88 5.73 7.26
CA TYR A 179 -17.46 5.38 7.24
C TYR A 179 -16.66 6.38 6.42
N LEU A 180 -15.34 6.41 6.67
CA LEU A 180 -14.36 7.09 5.85
C LEU A 180 -13.44 6.08 5.17
N LYS A 181 -13.41 6.08 3.84
CA LYS A 181 -12.47 5.29 3.05
C LYS A 181 -11.28 6.15 2.65
N VAL A 182 -10.10 5.77 3.12
CA VAL A 182 -8.81 6.36 2.74
C VAL A 182 -8.24 5.54 1.58
N MET A 183 -7.99 6.17 0.43
CA MET A 183 -7.36 5.52 -0.72
C MET A 183 -5.95 6.06 -0.93
N PHE A 184 -4.97 5.17 -0.85
CA PHE A 184 -3.54 5.44 -1.09
C PHE A 184 -3.12 5.09 -2.52
N SER A 185 -3.84 4.14 -3.14
CA SER A 185 -3.78 3.82 -4.56
C SER A 185 -5.09 3.15 -5.01
N ASP A 186 -5.20 2.78 -6.28
CA ASP A 186 -6.41 2.12 -6.81
C ASP A 186 -6.71 0.79 -6.11
N ASN A 187 -5.68 0.12 -5.60
CA ASN A 187 -5.77 -1.19 -4.96
C ASN A 187 -5.40 -1.18 -3.45
N ASP A 188 -5.04 -0.03 -2.90
CA ASP A 188 -4.67 0.13 -1.50
C ASP A 188 -5.57 1.14 -0.81
N ASN A 189 -6.41 0.64 0.10
CA ASN A 189 -7.36 1.46 0.83
C ASN A 189 -7.61 0.93 2.24
N MET A 190 -8.02 1.84 3.11
CA MET A 190 -8.42 1.58 4.49
C MET A 190 -9.82 2.14 4.74
N ILE A 191 -10.64 1.42 5.49
CA ILE A 191 -11.96 1.88 5.93
C ILE A 191 -11.88 2.19 7.41
N ILE A 192 -12.38 3.36 7.81
CA ILE A 192 -12.50 3.82 9.18
C ILE A 192 -13.98 4.02 9.49
N ASP A 193 -14.49 3.30 10.49
CA ASP A 193 -15.85 3.52 10.96
C ASP A 193 -15.94 4.85 11.73
N LEU A 194 -17.00 5.61 11.46
CA LEU A 194 -17.19 6.97 11.97
C LEU A 194 -18.08 7.02 13.20
#